data_AF-A0A7G7KK80-F1
#
_entry.id   AF-A0A7G7KK80-F1
#
_cell.length_a   1.000
_cell.length_b   1.000
_cell.length_c   1.000
_cell.angle_alpha   90.00
_cell.angle_beta   90.00
_cell.angle_gamma   90.00
#
_symmetry.space_group_name_H-M   'P 1'
#
loop_
_entity.id
_entity.type
_entity.pdbx_description
1 polymer ?
#
loop_
_entity_poly.entity_id
_entity_poly.type
_entity_poly.pdbx_seq_one_letter_code
_entity_poly.pdbx_strand_id
1 'polypeptide(L)'
;MRVAPLVGFTGLALALLGLSACQKPSQPNKAGQQAEAINRLELRLEQLERRLAQQGAQPGDPNRKAPAGPVKSLTLRLGTVDDRLRIYWADGSTSDLPCTKEQATWACG
;
A
#
# COMPACT_ATOMS: atom_id res chain seq x y z
N MET A 1 27.26 79.47 -38.26
CA MET A 1 26.60 79.99 -37.04
C MET A 1 26.09 78.79 -36.25
N ARG A 2 26.84 78.36 -35.23
CA ARG A 2 26.58 78.49 -33.77
C ARG A 2 25.56 77.44 -33.25
N VAL A 3 26.03 76.31 -32.70
CA VAL A 3 26.29 75.93 -31.27
C VAL A 3 25.05 75.42 -30.53
N ALA A 4 25.08 74.15 -30.07
CA ALA A 4 24.60 73.64 -28.77
C ALA A 4 24.87 72.11 -28.65
N PRO A 5 24.88 71.48 -27.45
CA PRO A 5 25.65 71.80 -26.25
C PRO A 5 26.38 70.57 -25.63
N LEU A 6 27.33 70.87 -24.73
CA LEU A 6 27.96 69.98 -23.75
C LEU A 6 26.92 69.38 -22.77
N VAL A 7 26.88 68.04 -22.60
CA VAL A 7 26.44 67.40 -21.34
C VAL A 7 27.21 66.08 -21.11
N GLY A 8 28.07 66.08 -20.10
CA GLY A 8 28.07 65.01 -19.08
C GLY A 8 28.87 63.73 -19.33
N PHE A 9 30.20 63.84 -19.44
CA PHE A 9 31.12 62.74 -19.10
C PHE A 9 31.24 62.61 -17.57
N THR A 10 30.30 61.93 -16.90
CA THR A 10 30.51 61.37 -15.53
C THR A 10 29.28 60.57 -15.13
N GLY A 11 29.31 59.24 -15.27
CA GLY A 11 28.21 58.41 -14.75
C GLY A 11 28.16 56.96 -15.19
N LEU A 12 29.08 56.49 -16.04
CA LEU A 12 29.01 55.14 -16.61
C LEU A 12 30.01 54.14 -15.99
N ALA A 13 30.43 54.34 -14.74
CA ALA A 13 31.41 53.46 -14.10
C ALA A 13 30.91 52.71 -12.85
N LEU A 14 29.70 53.01 -12.33
CA LEU A 14 29.16 52.33 -11.13
C LEU A 14 28.13 51.23 -11.43
N ALA A 15 27.78 50.95 -12.69
CA ALA A 15 26.71 50.01 -13.03
C ALA A 15 27.17 48.55 -13.23
N LEU A 16 28.47 48.24 -13.12
CA LEU A 16 29.02 46.92 -13.50
C LEU A 16 29.37 45.98 -12.33
N LEU A 17 29.15 46.38 -11.07
CA LEU A 17 29.50 45.56 -9.90
C LEU A 17 28.32 44.77 -9.29
N GLY A 18 27.14 44.80 -9.91
CA GLY A 18 25.90 44.26 -9.30
C GLY A 18 25.41 42.88 -9.80
N LEU A 19 26.13 42.17 -10.66
CA LEU A 19 25.59 40.98 -11.36
C LEU A 19 26.19 39.63 -10.97
N SER A 20 27.07 39.54 -9.97
CA SER A 20 27.76 38.29 -9.61
C SER A 20 27.12 37.46 -8.48
N ALA A 21 25.91 37.79 -8.01
CA ALA A 21 25.28 37.09 -6.89
C ALA A 21 23.89 36.49 -7.24
N CYS A 22 23.83 35.66 -8.29
CA CYS A 22 22.73 34.72 -8.51
C CYS A 22 23.29 33.33 -8.81
N GLN A 23 24.01 32.73 -7.87
CA GLN A 23 24.22 31.28 -7.89
C GLN A 23 22.93 30.61 -7.43
N LYS A 24 22.18 30.11 -8.41
CA LYS A 24 21.00 29.26 -8.20
C LYS A 24 21.48 27.98 -7.49
N PRO A 25 21.03 27.67 -6.27
CA PRO A 25 21.41 26.42 -5.63
C PRO A 25 20.90 25.28 -6.51
N SER A 26 21.82 24.39 -6.90
CA SER A 26 21.55 23.16 -7.62
C SER A 26 20.49 22.40 -6.83
N GLN A 27 19.26 22.36 -7.35
CA GLN A 27 18.20 21.59 -6.72
C GLN A 27 18.63 20.12 -6.69
N PRO A 28 18.55 19.44 -5.53
CA PRO A 28 18.76 18.00 -5.48
C PRO A 28 17.81 17.36 -6.49
N ASN A 29 18.32 16.38 -7.25
CA ASN A 29 17.63 15.75 -8.37
C ASN A 29 16.38 14.99 -7.89
N LYS A 30 15.27 15.72 -7.69
CA LYS A 30 13.98 15.21 -7.18
C LYS A 30 13.45 14.07 -8.04
N ALA A 31 13.70 14.11 -9.34
CA ALA A 31 13.31 13.06 -10.29
C ALA A 31 14.03 11.73 -9.99
N GLY A 32 15.33 11.78 -9.66
CA GLY A 32 16.10 10.59 -9.28
C GLY A 32 15.63 9.98 -7.95
N GLN A 33 15.33 10.83 -6.96
CA GLN A 33 14.82 10.38 -5.66
C GLN A 33 13.41 9.76 -5.76
N GLN A 34 12.56 10.32 -6.63
CA GLN A 34 11.23 9.78 -6.89
C GLN A 34 11.29 8.42 -7.62
N ALA A 35 12.18 8.28 -8.60
CA ALA A 35 12.39 7.01 -9.29
C ALA A 35 12.88 5.91 -8.35
N GLU A 36 13.79 6.24 -7.42
CA GLU A 36 14.27 5.28 -6.42
C GLU A 36 13.16 4.87 -5.44
N ALA A 37 12.31 5.82 -5.02
CA ALA A 37 11.17 5.52 -4.16
C ALA A 37 10.16 4.58 -4.85
N ILE A 38 9.88 4.80 -6.14
CA ILE A 38 9.00 3.94 -6.93
C ILE A 38 9.57 2.52 -7.05
N ASN A 39 10.85 2.39 -7.41
CA ASN A 39 11.50 1.09 -7.54
C ASN A 39 11.46 0.29 -6.22
N ARG A 40 11.70 0.95 -5.08
CA ARG A 40 11.58 0.32 -3.76
C ARG A 40 10.16 -0.16 -3.46
N LEU A 41 9.14 0.55 -3.93
CA LEU A 41 7.74 0.14 -3.76
C LEU A 41 7.42 -1.06 -4.65
N GLU A 42 7.81 -1.04 -5.92
CA GLU A 42 7.63 -2.15 -6.85
C GLU A 42 8.26 -3.44 -6.32
N LEU A 43 9.50 -3.37 -5.83
CA LEU A 43 10.20 -4.52 -5.26
C LEU A 43 9.50 -5.10 -4.02
N ARG A 44 8.94 -4.23 -3.16
CA ARG A 44 8.14 -4.68 -2.00
C ARG A 44 6.82 -5.32 -2.44
N LEU A 45 6.18 -4.77 -3.47
CA LEU A 45 4.94 -5.29 -4.01
C LEU A 45 5.15 -6.69 -4.58
N GLU A 46 6.18 -6.87 -5.41
CA GLU A 46 6.53 -8.17 -5.99
C GLU A 46 6.93 -9.21 -4.94
N GLN A 47 7.58 -8.79 -3.84
CA GLN A 47 7.84 -9.65 -2.69
C GLN A 47 6.55 -10.06 -1.96
N LEU A 48 5.60 -9.15 -1.81
CA LEU A 48 4.31 -9.43 -1.18
C LEU A 48 3.47 -10.37 -2.04
N GLU A 49 3.40 -10.13 -3.35
CA GLU A 49 2.72 -11.01 -4.30
C GLU A 49 3.31 -12.42 -4.26
N ARG A 50 4.65 -12.55 -4.27
CA ARG A 50 5.31 -13.85 -4.11
C ARG A 50 4.99 -14.51 -2.78
N ARG A 51 4.94 -13.77 -1.67
CA ARG A 51 4.55 -14.31 -0.36
C ARG A 51 3.09 -14.76 -0.35
N LEU A 52 2.18 -14.01 -0.93
CA LEU A 52 0.76 -14.37 -1.04
C LEU A 52 0.58 -15.61 -1.92
N ALA A 53 1.28 -15.68 -3.06
CA ALA A 53 1.28 -16.85 -3.92
C ALA A 53 1.83 -18.10 -3.21
N GLN A 54 2.86 -17.94 -2.37
CA GLN A 54 3.40 -19.01 -1.53
C GLN A 54 2.46 -19.37 -0.36
N GLN A 55 1.69 -18.41 0.16
CA GLN A 55 0.69 -18.61 1.21
C GLN A 55 -0.63 -19.21 0.68
N GLY A 56 -0.85 -19.23 -0.64
CA GLY A 56 -2.04 -19.76 -1.31
C GLY A 56 -2.31 -21.26 -1.13
N ALA A 57 -1.60 -21.93 -0.23
CA ALA A 57 -1.84 -23.30 0.17
C ALA A 57 -1.40 -23.59 1.62
N GLN A 58 -1.30 -22.58 2.49
CA GLN A 58 -1.10 -22.84 3.91
C GLN A 58 -2.49 -23.05 4.52
N PRO A 59 -2.94 -24.30 4.80
CA PRO A 59 -4.16 -24.49 5.56
C PRO A 59 -4.02 -23.71 6.86
N GLY A 60 -4.96 -22.81 7.12
CA GLY A 60 -5.02 -22.09 8.39
C GLY A 60 -4.85 -23.09 9.53
N ASP A 61 -4.02 -22.73 10.51
CA ASP A 61 -3.83 -23.53 11.72
C ASP A 61 -5.22 -23.95 12.25
N PRO A 62 -5.56 -25.25 12.26
CA PRO A 62 -6.88 -25.71 12.67
C PRO A 62 -7.17 -25.38 14.14
N ASN A 63 -6.15 -24.99 14.91
CA ASN A 63 -6.26 -24.58 16.30
C ASN A 63 -6.36 -23.05 16.48
N ARG A 64 -6.24 -22.25 15.40
CA ARG A 64 -6.55 -20.83 15.45
C ARG A 64 -8.06 -20.63 15.35
N LYS A 65 -8.65 -20.09 16.43
CA LYS A 65 -10.02 -19.53 16.46
C LYS A 65 -10.30 -18.41 15.43
N ALA A 66 -9.31 -18.00 14.64
CA ALA A 66 -9.49 -16.99 13.63
C ALA A 66 -10.09 -17.64 12.36
N PRO A 67 -11.26 -17.19 11.87
CA PRO A 67 -11.84 -17.73 10.65
C PRO A 67 -10.88 -17.54 9.48
N ALA A 68 -10.77 -18.55 8.62
CA ALA A 68 -9.78 -18.64 7.56
C ALA A 68 -10.07 -17.72 6.34
N GLY A 69 -10.74 -16.59 6.57
CA GLY A 69 -11.19 -15.64 5.56
C GLY A 69 -12.71 -15.68 5.32
N PRO A 70 -13.20 -15.16 4.17
CA PRO A 70 -14.62 -15.17 3.86
C PRO A 70 -15.16 -16.59 3.68
N VAL A 71 -16.41 -16.80 4.07
CA VAL A 71 -17.10 -18.08 3.89
C VAL A 71 -17.43 -18.28 2.40
N LYS A 72 -17.03 -19.42 1.85
CA LYS A 72 -17.39 -19.83 0.48
C LYS A 72 -18.74 -20.53 0.45
N SER A 73 -18.95 -21.49 1.36
CA SER A 73 -20.21 -22.23 1.48
C SER A 73 -20.33 -22.90 2.84
N LEU A 74 -21.55 -23.28 3.23
CA LEU A 74 -21.82 -23.99 4.48
C LEU A 74 -22.74 -25.20 4.24
N THR A 75 -22.58 -26.24 5.06
CA THR A 75 -23.45 -27.43 5.07
C THR A 75 -23.87 -27.72 6.50
N LEU A 76 -25.17 -27.77 6.73
CA LEU A 76 -25.76 -28.09 8.02
C LEU A 76 -26.41 -29.48 7.93
N ARG A 77 -26.01 -30.39 8.84
CA ARG A 77 -26.58 -31.72 8.98
C ARG A 77 -27.30 -31.80 10.32
N LEU A 78 -28.60 -32.05 10.30
CA LEU A 78 -29.46 -32.16 11.48
C LEU A 78 -30.23 -33.48 11.46
N GLY A 79 -30.63 -33.97 12.63
CA GLY A 79 -31.45 -35.17 12.78
C GLY A 79 -30.66 -36.48 12.68
N THR A 80 -29.35 -36.42 12.88
CA THR A 80 -28.48 -37.60 12.94
C THR A 80 -27.90 -37.76 14.34
N VAL A 81 -27.15 -38.84 14.59
CA VAL A 81 -26.44 -39.04 15.86
C VAL A 81 -25.35 -37.98 16.08
N ASP A 82 -24.93 -37.30 15.01
CA ASP A 82 -23.84 -36.35 14.98
C ASP A 82 -24.23 -35.14 14.13
N ASP A 83 -25.00 -34.23 14.73
CA ASP A 83 -25.45 -32.99 14.10
C ASP A 83 -24.28 -32.01 14.02
N ARG A 84 -24.03 -31.48 12.81
CA ARG A 84 -22.79 -30.73 12.51
C ARG A 84 -22.98 -29.64 11.49
N LEU A 85 -22.20 -28.57 11.68
CA LEU A 85 -22.04 -27.47 10.74
C LEU A 85 -20.63 -27.53 10.15
N ARG A 86 -20.56 -27.80 8.84
CA ARG A 86 -19.31 -27.73 8.09
C ARG A 86 -19.24 -26.42 7.31
N ILE A 87 -18.15 -25.68 7.51
CA ILE A 87 -17.85 -24.41 6.84
C ILE A 87 -16.72 -24.65 5.84
N TYR A 88 -16.92 -24.21 4.60
CA TYR A 88 -15.89 -24.19 3.57
C TYR A 88 -15.45 -22.74 3.39
N TRP A 89 -14.16 -22.49 3.62
CA TRP A 89 -13.58 -21.16 3.53
C TRP A 89 -13.08 -20.86 2.11
N ALA A 90 -12.91 -19.58 1.79
CA ALA A 90 -12.42 -19.17 0.47
C ALA A 90 -10.97 -19.60 0.19
N ASP A 91 -10.17 -19.81 1.23
CA ASP A 91 -8.79 -20.32 1.13
C ASP A 91 -8.72 -21.84 0.90
N GLY A 92 -9.87 -22.53 0.86
CA GLY A 92 -9.96 -23.98 0.66
C GLY A 92 -9.91 -24.81 1.95
N SER A 93 -9.68 -24.19 3.10
CA SER A 93 -9.75 -24.88 4.38
C SER A 93 -11.20 -25.19 4.78
N THR A 94 -11.38 -26.09 5.75
CA THR A 94 -12.69 -26.47 6.26
C THR A 94 -12.74 -26.50 7.78
N SER A 95 -13.81 -25.99 8.37
CA SER A 95 -14.12 -26.14 9.80
C SER A 95 -15.33 -27.05 9.97
N ASP A 96 -15.31 -27.91 10.98
CA ASP A 96 -16.36 -28.91 11.16
C ASP A 96 -16.82 -28.96 12.62
N LEU A 97 -17.90 -28.23 12.90
CA LEU A 97 -18.33 -27.84 14.22
C LEU A 97 -19.47 -28.77 14.70
N PRO A 98 -19.32 -29.45 15.86
CA PRO A 98 -20.43 -30.16 16.45
C PRO A 98 -21.54 -29.19 16.84
N CYS A 99 -22.79 -29.57 16.62
CA CYS A 99 -23.95 -28.75 16.95
C CYS A 99 -24.79 -29.42 18.03
N THR A 100 -25.25 -28.61 18.98
CA THR A 100 -26.22 -29.01 20.00
C THR A 100 -27.46 -28.14 19.91
N LYS A 101 -28.62 -28.75 20.16
CA LYS A 101 -29.89 -28.03 20.20
C LYS A 101 -30.12 -27.44 21.59
N GLU A 102 -30.03 -26.13 21.71
CA GLU A 102 -30.36 -25.38 22.91
C GLU A 102 -31.74 -24.74 22.75
N GLN A 103 -32.76 -25.40 23.30
CA GLN A 103 -34.16 -25.00 23.15
C GLN A 103 -34.59 -24.97 21.67
N ALA A 104 -34.68 -23.77 21.08
CA ALA A 104 -35.07 -23.53 19.69
C ALA A 104 -33.88 -23.16 18.77
N THR A 105 -32.67 -23.02 19.33
CA THR A 105 -31.48 -22.54 18.61
C THR A 105 -30.43 -23.65 18.52
N TRP A 106 -29.75 -23.76 17.39
CA TRP A 106 -28.58 -24.63 17.24
C TRP A 106 -27.31 -23.85 17.57
N ALA A 107 -26.60 -24.30 18.59
CA ALA A 107 -25.28 -23.80 18.94
C ALA A 107 -24.23 -24.74 18.34
N CYS A 108 -23.29 -24.21 17.54
CA CYS A 108 -22.24 -25.00 16.90
C CYS A 108 -20.87 -24.38 17.21
N GLY A 109 -19.92 -25.16 17.75
CA GLY A 109 -18.64 -24.63 18.19
C GLY A 109 -17.63 -25.65 18.68
#